data_AF-A0A7C4R640-F1
#
_entry.id   AF-A0A7C4R640-F1
#
_cell.length_a   1.000
_cell.length_b   1.000
_cell.length_c   1.000
_cell.angle_alpha   90.00
_cell.angle_beta   90.00
_cell.angle_gamma   90.00
#
_symmetry.space_group_name_H-M   'P 1'
#
loop_
_entity.id
_entity.type
_entity.pdbx_description
1 polymer ?
#
loop_
_entity_poly.entity_id
_entity_poly.type
_entity_poly.pdbx_seq_one_letter_code
_entity_poly.pdbx_strand_id
1 'polypeptide(L)'
;MKYEEENPVEVYRYTEESFHSGASYYRIREISDALIILAEQVEDKALEIIARFQPVASDLRAIKSYMKISYDFTRFGRYALDISYLNRRFGGLKESTGWIHTYTMKMSEKVLVMMKTSIEALKGKNIEAARSVSGMERGR
;
A
#
# COMPACT_ATOMS: atom_id res chain seq x y z
N MET A 1 16.43 31.11 -7.29
CA MET A 1 17.51 30.50 -6.47
C MET A 1 17.11 30.77 -5.01
N LYS A 2 16.70 29.81 -4.18
CA LYS A 2 16.85 28.35 -4.18
C LYS A 2 15.55 27.71 -3.67
N TYR A 3 15.31 26.48 -4.12
CA TYR A 3 14.48 25.52 -3.41
C TYR A 3 15.06 25.37 -2.00
N GLU A 4 14.33 25.81 -0.98
CA GLU A 4 14.61 25.39 0.39
C GLU A 4 14.12 23.95 0.49
N GLU A 5 15.08 23.04 0.52
CA GLU A 5 14.90 21.62 0.81
C GLU A 5 14.04 21.49 2.07
N GLU A 6 12.87 20.86 1.94
CA GLU A 6 12.15 20.30 3.08
C GLU A 6 13.14 19.48 3.89
N ASN A 7 13.53 20.02 5.05
CA ASN A 7 14.52 19.43 5.93
C ASN A 7 14.08 17.99 6.26
N PRO A 8 14.87 16.96 5.90
CA PRO A 8 14.52 15.57 6.15
C PRO A 8 14.14 15.32 7.62
N VAL A 9 14.74 16.07 8.55
CA VAL A 9 14.51 16.00 10.00
C VAL A 9 13.06 16.29 10.39
N GLU A 10 12.33 17.15 9.67
CA GLU A 10 10.91 17.42 9.98
C GLU A 10 9.98 16.31 9.51
N VAL A 11 10.29 15.65 8.38
CA VAL A 11 9.57 14.46 7.90
C VAL A 11 9.78 13.27 8.85
N TYR A 12 10.97 13.16 9.45
CA TYR A 12 11.26 12.16 10.50
C TYR A 12 10.43 12.39 11.77
N ARG A 13 10.20 13.64 12.19
CA ARG A 13 9.47 13.94 13.42
C ARG A 13 8.00 13.50 13.36
N TYR A 14 7.35 13.66 12.21
CA TYR A 14 5.94 13.26 12.01
C TYR A 14 5.75 11.74 11.91
N THR A 15 6.76 11.03 11.40
CA THR A 15 6.73 9.57 11.30
C THR A 15 7.05 8.91 12.65
N GLU A 16 7.97 9.48 13.44
CA GLU A 16 8.23 9.04 14.81
C GLU A 16 6.99 9.10 15.71
N GLU A 17 6.25 10.22 15.72
CA GLU A 17 5.03 10.39 16.54
C GLU A 17 3.94 9.36 16.20
N SER A 18 3.82 9.01 14.92
CA SER A 18 2.84 8.04 14.43
C SER A 18 3.15 6.60 14.89
N PHE A 19 4.43 6.25 15.03
CA PHE A 19 4.87 4.94 15.55
C PHE A 19 4.92 4.87 17.08
N HIS A 20 4.85 6.00 17.77
CA HIS A 20 5.00 6.11 19.22
C HIS A 20 3.70 6.00 20.03
N SER A 21 2.53 6.26 19.42
CA SER A 21 1.29 6.45 20.18
C SER A 21 0.38 5.22 20.28
N GLY A 22 0.56 4.17 19.46
CA GLY A 22 -0.39 3.05 19.38
C GLY A 22 -1.82 3.46 18.94
N ALA A 23 -2.06 4.75 18.69
CA ALA A 23 -3.35 5.34 18.35
C ALA A 23 -3.78 5.02 16.90
N SER A 24 -2.93 4.36 16.13
CA SER A 24 -3.16 4.05 14.72
C SER A 24 -3.91 2.74 14.48
N TYR A 25 -3.96 1.81 15.45
CA TYR A 25 -4.53 0.47 15.23
C TYR A 25 -6.01 0.51 14.79
N TYR A 26 -6.86 1.25 15.50
CA TYR A 26 -8.31 1.29 15.20
C TYR A 26 -8.58 1.91 13.83
N ARG A 27 -7.85 2.97 13.47
CA ARG A 27 -7.93 3.59 12.15
C ARG A 27 -7.47 2.65 11.04
N ILE A 28 -6.36 1.93 11.25
CA ILE A 28 -5.87 0.95 10.27
C ILE A 28 -6.85 -0.21 10.12
N ARG A 29 -7.49 -0.64 11.20
CA ARG A 29 -8.56 -1.64 11.17
C ARG A 29 -9.74 -1.18 10.31
N GLU A 30 -10.26 0.02 10.55
CA GLU A 30 -11.34 0.60 9.74
C GLU A 30 -10.99 0.65 8.25
N ILE A 31 -9.76 1.07 7.91
CA ILE A 31 -9.28 1.09 6.53
C ILE A 31 -9.19 -0.34 5.96
N SER A 32 -8.66 -1.30 6.72
CA SER A 32 -8.56 -2.69 6.30
C SER A 32 -9.94 -3.29 6.03
N ASP A 33 -10.92 -3.05 6.89
CA ASP A 33 -12.30 -3.52 6.72
C ASP A 33 -12.95 -2.85 5.50
N ALA A 34 -12.71 -1.55 5.29
CA ALA A 34 -13.19 -0.83 4.11
C ALA A 34 -12.60 -1.38 2.79
N LEU A 35 -11.33 -1.80 2.79
CA LEU A 35 -10.69 -2.39 1.61
C LEU A 35 -11.32 -3.72 1.21
N ILE A 36 -11.79 -4.52 2.18
CA ILE A 36 -12.52 -5.77 1.91
C ILE A 36 -13.85 -5.44 1.20
N ILE A 37 -14.63 -4.52 1.76
CA ILE A 37 -15.92 -4.10 1.18
C ILE A 37 -15.73 -3.54 -0.23
N LEU A 38 -14.70 -2.72 -0.46
CA LEU A 38 -14.39 -2.18 -1.78
C LEU A 38 -13.99 -3.27 -2.79
N ALA A 39 -13.28 -4.30 -2.34
CA ALA A 39 -12.90 -5.42 -3.21
C ALA A 39 -14.13 -6.24 -3.64
N GLU A 40 -15.06 -6.50 -2.73
CA GLU A 40 -16.35 -7.14 -3.03
C GLU A 40 -17.15 -6.32 -4.05
N GLN A 41 -17.23 -4.99 -3.87
CA GLN A 41 -17.90 -4.11 -4.83
C GLN A 41 -17.27 -4.13 -6.23
N VAL A 42 -15.94 -4.26 -6.31
CA VAL A 42 -15.24 -4.42 -7.61
C VAL A 42 -15.61 -5.76 -8.26
N GLU A 43 -15.69 -6.83 -7.47
CA GLU A 43 -16.07 -8.16 -7.96
C GLU A 43 -17.52 -8.19 -8.44
N ASP A 44 -18.47 -7.65 -7.67
CA ASP A 44 -19.88 -7.53 -8.07
C ASP A 44 -20.03 -6.78 -9.40
N LYS A 45 -19.34 -5.64 -9.53
CA LYS A 45 -19.37 -4.84 -10.75
C LYS A 45 -18.73 -5.56 -11.94
N ALA A 46 -17.66 -6.31 -11.71
CA ALA A 46 -17.05 -7.13 -12.73
C ALA A 46 -18.01 -8.23 -13.21
N LEU A 47 -18.71 -8.90 -12.29
CA LEU A 47 -19.73 -9.91 -12.62
C LEU A 47 -20.89 -9.31 -13.39
N GLU A 48 -21.37 -8.11 -13.01
CA GLU A 48 -22.41 -7.39 -13.76
C GLU A 48 -21.98 -7.13 -15.20
N ILE A 49 -20.76 -6.61 -15.40
CA ILE A 49 -20.20 -6.34 -16.73
C ILE A 49 -20.09 -7.64 -17.55
N ILE A 50 -19.61 -8.73 -16.95
CA ILE A 50 -19.47 -10.02 -17.61
C ILE A 50 -20.83 -10.55 -18.05
N ALA A 51 -21.82 -10.53 -17.15
CA ALA A 51 -23.16 -11.04 -17.42
C ALA A 51 -23.89 -10.23 -18.50
N ARG A 52 -23.74 -8.89 -18.48
CA ARG A 52 -24.45 -7.99 -19.38
C ARG A 52 -23.83 -7.92 -20.78
N PHE A 53 -22.50 -7.92 -20.88
CA PHE A 53 -21.81 -7.57 -22.13
C PHE A 53 -20.98 -8.71 -22.72
N GLN A 54 -20.81 -9.83 -22.01
CA GLN A 54 -20.08 -11.01 -22.49
C GLN A 54 -18.71 -10.65 -23.10
N PRO A 55 -17.87 -9.87 -22.39
CA PRO A 55 -16.60 -9.37 -22.91
C PRO A 55 -15.66 -10.52 -23.25
N VAL A 56 -14.88 -10.36 -24.32
CA VAL A 56 -13.97 -11.39 -24.83
C VAL A 56 -12.51 -10.96 -24.73
N ALA A 57 -11.62 -11.96 -24.73
CA ALA A 57 -10.17 -11.81 -24.84
C ALA A 57 -9.57 -10.64 -24.02
N SER A 58 -9.32 -9.49 -24.65
CA SER A 58 -8.65 -8.34 -24.02
C SER A 58 -9.47 -7.69 -22.91
N ASP A 59 -10.78 -7.51 -23.12
CA ASP A 59 -11.63 -6.87 -22.11
C ASP A 59 -11.83 -7.78 -20.90
N LEU A 60 -12.04 -9.07 -21.14
CA LEU A 60 -12.13 -10.07 -20.07
C LEU A 60 -10.83 -10.16 -19.26
N ARG A 61 -9.67 -10.06 -19.93
CA ARG A 61 -8.36 -10.00 -19.25
C ARG A 61 -8.18 -8.73 -18.42
N ALA A 62 -8.69 -7.59 -18.88
CA ALA A 62 -8.65 -6.34 -18.13
C ALA A 62 -9.52 -6.43 -16.87
N ILE A 63 -10.76 -6.90 -17.00
CA ILE A 63 -11.68 -7.12 -15.86
C ILE A 63 -11.06 -8.07 -14.84
N LYS A 64 -10.52 -9.21 -15.30
CA LYS A 64 -9.81 -10.17 -14.43
C LYS A 64 -8.63 -9.54 -13.70
N SER A 65 -7.87 -8.67 -14.38
CA SER A 65 -6.75 -7.97 -13.75
C SER A 65 -7.21 -7.01 -12.67
N TYR A 66 -8.29 -6.26 -12.89
CA TYR A 66 -8.84 -5.35 -11.88
C TYR A 66 -9.35 -6.08 -10.64
N MET A 67 -10.03 -7.22 -10.79
CA MET A 67 -10.42 -8.06 -9.64
C MET A 67 -9.22 -8.59 -8.84
N LYS A 68 -8.14 -8.98 -9.52
CA LYS A 68 -6.91 -9.41 -8.82
C LYS A 68 -6.26 -8.26 -8.05
N ILE A 69 -6.21 -7.07 -8.65
CA ILE A 69 -5.63 -5.88 -8.03
C ILE A 69 -6.46 -5.44 -6.81
N SER A 70 -7.79 -5.49 -6.87
CA SER A 70 -8.63 -5.18 -5.71
C SER A 70 -8.39 -6.17 -4.56
N TYR A 71 -8.24 -7.47 -4.87
CA TYR A 71 -7.85 -8.46 -3.87
C TYR A 71 -6.47 -8.19 -3.27
N ASP A 72 -5.48 -7.77 -4.06
CA ASP A 72 -4.16 -7.42 -3.54
C ASP A 72 -4.22 -6.22 -2.56
N PHE A 73 -5.13 -5.26 -2.76
CA PHE A 73 -5.36 -4.20 -1.76
C PHE A 73 -5.88 -4.74 -0.42
N THR A 74 -6.77 -5.74 -0.42
CA THR A 74 -7.19 -6.39 0.84
C THR A 74 -6.01 -7.02 1.58
N ARG A 75 -5.03 -7.56 0.84
CA ARG A 75 -3.82 -8.12 1.44
C ARG A 75 -2.94 -7.05 2.06
N PHE A 76 -2.78 -5.90 1.40
CA PHE A 76 -2.06 -4.76 1.97
C PHE A 76 -2.73 -4.25 3.25
N GLY A 77 -4.05 -4.10 3.25
CA GLY A 77 -4.83 -3.70 4.43
C GLY A 77 -4.60 -4.63 5.61
N ARG A 78 -4.71 -5.95 5.40
CA ARG A 78 -4.44 -6.96 6.45
C ARG A 78 -3.01 -6.89 6.96
N TYR A 79 -2.01 -6.78 6.08
CA TYR A 79 -0.61 -6.69 6.53
C TYR A 79 -0.35 -5.41 7.33
N ALA A 80 -0.95 -4.28 6.96
CA ALA A 80 -0.88 -3.05 7.74
C ALA A 80 -1.55 -3.24 9.12
N LEU A 81 -2.68 -3.94 9.18
CA LEU A 81 -3.36 -4.27 10.43
C LEU A 81 -2.48 -5.16 11.32
N ASP A 82 -1.88 -6.20 10.78
CA ASP A 82 -0.96 -7.11 11.50
C ASP A 82 0.23 -6.33 12.09
N ILE A 83 0.87 -5.46 11.28
CA ILE A 83 1.98 -4.60 11.73
C ILE A 83 1.52 -3.66 12.85
N SER A 84 0.35 -3.04 12.71
CA SER A 84 -0.19 -2.12 13.71
C SER A 84 -0.57 -2.83 15.02
N TYR A 85 -1.05 -4.07 14.92
CA TYR A 85 -1.36 -4.92 16.08
C TYR A 85 -0.09 -5.27 16.85
N LEU A 86 0.96 -5.70 16.13
CA LEU A 86 2.26 -6.00 16.73
C LEU A 86 2.87 -4.75 17.38
N ASN A 87 2.87 -3.62 16.66
CA ASN A 87 3.37 -2.36 17.20
C ASN A 87 2.64 -1.96 18.49
N ARG A 88 1.30 -2.06 18.53
CA ARG A 88 0.51 -1.82 19.74
C ARG A 88 0.86 -2.79 20.86
N ARG A 89 1.02 -4.08 20.56
CA ARG A 89 1.29 -5.13 21.56
C ARG A 89 2.68 -5.01 22.19
N PHE A 90 3.65 -4.48 21.44
CA PHE A 90 5.00 -4.20 21.95
C PHE A 90 5.12 -2.83 22.65
N GLY A 91 4.04 -2.06 22.77
CA GLY A 91 4.10 -0.72 23.37
C GLY A 91 4.79 0.32 22.47
N GLY A 92 4.79 0.10 21.16
CA GLY A 92 5.52 0.87 20.16
C GLY A 92 6.91 0.28 19.85
N LEU A 93 7.71 1.02 19.08
CA LEU A 93 9.11 0.68 18.79
C LEU A 93 10.11 1.38 19.71
N LYS A 94 9.64 1.98 20.82
CA LYS A 94 10.44 2.81 21.74
C LYS A 94 11.63 2.07 22.34
N GLU A 95 11.47 0.79 22.68
CA GLU A 95 12.54 -0.05 23.24
C GLU A 95 13.29 -0.87 22.18
N SER A 96 12.97 -0.68 20.90
CA SER A 96 13.69 -1.36 19.82
C SER A 96 15.09 -0.76 19.64
N THR A 97 16.08 -1.61 19.35
CA THR A 97 17.43 -1.15 19.00
C THR A 97 17.35 -0.22 17.78
N GLY A 98 18.10 0.89 17.77
CA GLY A 98 17.96 1.96 16.76
C GLY A 98 18.06 1.52 15.29
N TRP A 99 18.74 0.39 14.99
CA TRP A 99 18.80 -0.16 13.64
C TRP A 99 17.45 -0.77 13.17
N ILE A 100 16.64 -1.34 14.08
CA ILE A 100 15.32 -1.89 13.76
C ILE A 100 14.40 -0.74 13.32
N HIS A 101 14.34 0.32 14.11
CA HIS A 101 13.57 1.51 13.79
C HIS A 101 13.96 2.08 12.41
N THR A 102 15.26 2.30 12.19
CA THR A 102 15.77 2.83 10.93
C THR A 102 15.44 1.93 9.73
N TYR A 103 15.57 0.61 9.89
CA TYR A 103 15.30 -0.35 8.81
C TYR A 103 13.81 -0.41 8.49
N THR A 104 12.94 -0.47 9.51
CA THR A 104 11.49 -0.48 9.33
C THR A 104 11.01 0.79 8.64
N MET A 105 11.55 1.96 9.02
CA MET A 105 11.25 3.23 8.37
C MET A 105 11.63 3.22 6.88
N LYS A 106 12.88 2.89 6.54
CA LYS A 106 13.35 2.79 5.15
C LYS A 106 12.54 1.79 4.32
N MET A 107 12.17 0.66 4.92
CA MET A 107 11.35 -0.34 4.25
C MET A 107 9.93 0.19 3.98
N SER A 108 9.34 0.89 4.95
CA SER A 108 8.00 1.48 4.79
C SER A 108 7.95 2.53 3.68
N GLU A 109 8.97 3.39 3.59
CA GLU A 109 9.11 4.39 2.53
C GLU A 109 9.25 3.72 1.16
N LYS A 110 10.11 2.70 1.07
CA LYS A 110 10.32 1.95 -0.17
C LYS A 110 9.03 1.29 -0.66
N VAL A 111 8.29 0.63 0.21
CA VAL A 111 7.00 0.00 -0.12
C VAL A 111 5.99 1.06 -0.56
N LEU A 112 5.95 2.22 0.10
CA LEU A 112 5.06 3.32 -0.27
C LEU A 112 5.37 3.84 -1.69
N VAL A 113 6.65 4.00 -2.03
CA VAL A 113 7.08 4.39 -3.38
C VAL A 113 6.65 3.33 -4.40
N MET A 114 6.94 2.04 -4.14
CA MET A 114 6.54 0.95 -5.03
C MET A 114 5.03 0.91 -5.28
N MET A 115 4.22 1.12 -4.24
CA MET A 115 2.76 1.13 -4.35
C MET A 115 2.28 2.32 -5.20
N LYS A 116 2.79 3.53 -4.94
CA LYS A 116 2.45 4.73 -5.73
C LYS A 116 2.81 4.55 -7.20
N THR A 117 4.03 4.09 -7.49
CA THR A 117 4.48 3.81 -8.86
C THR A 117 3.61 2.75 -9.55
N SER A 118 3.21 1.70 -8.83
CA SER A 118 2.33 0.66 -9.37
C SER A 118 0.95 1.19 -9.75
N ILE A 119 0.36 2.04 -8.92
CA ILE A 119 -0.96 2.65 -9.16
C ILE A 119 -0.89 3.59 -10.37
N GLU A 120 0.11 4.46 -10.44
CA GLU A 120 0.28 5.38 -11.57
C GLU A 120 0.60 4.64 -12.87
N ALA A 121 1.40 3.58 -12.81
CA ALA A 121 1.65 2.71 -13.96
C ALA A 121 0.36 2.04 -14.46
N LEU A 122 -0.51 1.57 -13.55
CA LEU A 122 -1.79 0.98 -13.90
C LEU A 122 -2.74 2.00 -14.56
N LYS A 123 -2.88 3.20 -13.97
CA LYS A 123 -3.74 4.27 -14.51
C LYS A 123 -3.29 4.71 -15.90
N GLY A 124 -1.99 4.92 -16.08
CA GLY A 124 -1.41 5.35 -17.35
C GLY A 124 -1.19 4.23 -18.36
N LYS A 125 -1.49 2.97 -18.01
CA LYS A 125 -1.10 1.76 -18.79
C LYS A 125 0.39 1.79 -19.20
N ASN A 126 1.24 2.31 -18.31
CA ASN A 126 2.66 2.51 -18.59
C ASN A 126 3.47 1.26 -18.20
N ILE A 127 3.85 0.48 -19.22
CA ILE A 127 4.59 -0.78 -19.06
C ILE A 127 5.99 -0.55 -18.50
N GLU A 128 6.65 0.56 -18.83
CA GLU A 128 8.00 0.87 -18.35
C GLU A 128 7.99 1.19 -16.86
N ALA A 129 7.04 2.03 -16.42
CA ALA A 129 6.83 2.30 -15.01
C ALA A 129 6.51 1.01 -14.23
N ALA A 130 5.65 0.14 -14.77
CA ALA A 130 5.35 -1.15 -14.15
C ALA A 130 6.61 -2.04 -14.00
N ARG A 131 7.48 -2.08 -15.02
CA ARG A 131 8.75 -2.84 -14.96
C ARG A 131 9.74 -2.28 -13.93
N SER A 132 9.75 -0.96 -13.72
CA SER A 132 10.64 -0.34 -12.73
C SER A 132 10.34 -0.80 -11.30
N VAL A 133 9.07 -1.11 -10.98
CA VAL A 133 8.67 -1.58 -9.64
C VAL A 133 9.37 -2.90 -9.28
N SER A 134 9.48 -3.85 -10.21
CA SER A 134 10.23 -5.09 -9.98
C SER A 134 11.72 -4.85 -9.76
N GLY A 135 12.28 -3.77 -10.34
CA GLY A 135 13.65 -3.34 -10.07
C GLY A 135 13.82 -2.80 -8.66
N MET A 136 12.82 -2.08 -8.13
CA MET A 136 12.83 -1.58 -6.76
C MET A 136 12.82 -2.72 -5.74
N GLU A 137 12.06 -3.79 -5.98
CA GLU A 137 11.98 -4.95 -5.08
C GLU A 137 13.33 -5.65 -4.88
N ARG A 138 14.05 -5.90 -5.98
CA ARG A 138 15.37 -6.53 -5.99
C ARG A 138 16.40 -5.54 -5.44
N GLY A 139 16.56 -5.51 -4.11
CA GLY A 139 17.52 -4.63 -3.44
C GLY A 139 18.89 -4.63 -4.13
N ARG A 140 19.21 -3.51 -4.77
CA ARG A 140 20.57 -3.09 -5.08
C ARG A 140 20.89 -1.90 -4.19
#